data_AF-A0AA35CLQ4-F1
#
_entry.id   AF-A0AA35CLQ4-F1
#
_cell.length_a   1.000
_cell.length_b   1.000
_cell.length_c   1.000
_cell.angle_alpha   90.00
_cell.angle_beta   90.00
_cell.angle_gamma   90.00
#
_symmetry.space_group_name_H-M   'P 1'
#
loop_
_entity.id
_entity.type
_entity.pdbx_description
1 polymer ?
#
loop_
_entity_poly.entity_id
_entity_poly.type
_entity_poly.pdbx_seq_one_letter_code
_entity_poly.pdbx_strand_id
1 'polypeptide(L)'
;MSEAAAATARINLRDGTFEFHGPTDFVAQQLERYHDLIEMVLTKKGTFDRFNEVPAAEESTVAPTAATPAKTETEEALERHFGVSREQLERVVHFDSDGAIKILAGVKGSKAEQQRKLCLLYLLTKDFLTSDQPASAEELRELCKEHACYDQNNFASNLKGTKFFVVTGKGASASYRLTAPGREEARRVLAALVGVPS
;
A
#
# COMPACT_ATOMS: atom_id res chain seq x y z
N MET A 1 6.42 26.73 -35.19
CA MET A 1 6.81 26.66 -33.77
C MET A 1 5.53 26.81 -32.98
N SER A 2 4.91 25.70 -32.57
CA SER A 2 3.64 25.75 -31.84
C SER A 2 3.91 26.10 -30.39
N GLU A 3 3.37 27.24 -29.98
CA GLU A 3 3.29 27.72 -28.61
C GLU A 3 2.52 26.70 -27.78
N ALA A 4 3.21 26.01 -26.87
CA ALA A 4 2.56 25.03 -25.99
C ALA A 4 1.68 25.80 -24.99
N ALA A 5 0.37 25.84 -25.24
CA ALA A 5 -0.60 26.46 -24.36
C ALA A 5 -0.56 25.75 -22.99
N ALA A 6 -0.01 26.46 -22.00
CA ALA A 6 -0.04 26.05 -20.61
C ALA A 6 -1.48 26.19 -20.10
N ALA A 7 -2.02 25.10 -19.59
CA ALA A 7 -3.35 25.04 -19.00
C ALA A 7 -3.23 24.87 -17.50
N THR A 8 -4.13 25.55 -16.79
CA THR A 8 -4.28 25.41 -15.35
C THR A 8 -5.66 24.86 -15.10
N ALA A 9 -5.73 23.61 -14.63
CA ALA A 9 -6.97 23.07 -14.09
C ALA A 9 -6.90 23.16 -12.58
N ARG A 10 -7.74 24.02 -12.02
CA ARG A 10 -7.93 24.13 -10.58
C ARG A 10 -9.30 23.59 -10.24
N ILE A 11 -9.32 22.41 -9.64
CA ILE A 11 -10.54 21.75 -9.21
C ILE A 11 -10.60 21.90 -7.70
N ASN A 12 -11.50 22.74 -7.24
CA ASN A 12 -11.68 22.99 -5.83
C ASN A 12 -12.92 22.26 -5.35
N LEU A 13 -12.69 21.03 -4.94
CA LEU A 13 -13.43 20.46 -3.85
C LEU A 13 -12.57 20.96 -2.64
N ARG A 14 -13.00 21.87 -1.78
CA ARG A 14 -12.46 22.44 -0.51
C ARG A 14 -12.89 21.91 0.94
N ASP A 15 -12.87 20.66 1.31
CA ASP A 15 -12.71 19.59 0.39
C ASP A 15 -11.18 19.53 -0.06
N GLY A 16 -10.53 18.45 -0.50
CA GLY A 16 -10.59 17.85 -1.84
C GLY A 16 -9.78 18.53 -2.97
N THR A 17 -8.87 19.50 -2.71
CA THR A 17 -8.39 20.40 -3.80
C THR A 17 -7.28 19.77 -4.65
N PHE A 18 -7.48 19.76 -5.97
CA PHE A 18 -6.47 19.33 -6.94
C PHE A 18 -6.15 20.48 -7.89
N GLU A 19 -4.87 20.85 -7.92
CA GLU A 19 -4.37 21.84 -8.86
C GLU A 19 -3.36 21.19 -9.78
N PHE A 20 -3.68 21.17 -11.07
CA PHE A 20 -2.82 20.67 -12.12
C PHE A 20 -2.36 21.85 -12.97
N HIS A 21 -1.04 22.00 -13.09
CA HIS A 21 -0.41 22.99 -13.92
C HIS A 21 0.48 22.30 -14.94
N GLY A 22 0.25 22.54 -16.22
CA GLY A 22 1.10 21.96 -17.25
C GLY A 22 0.57 22.18 -18.66
N PRO A 23 1.22 21.53 -19.65
CA PRO A 23 0.70 21.48 -21.01
C PRO A 23 -0.73 20.95 -21.04
N THR A 24 -1.56 21.44 -21.97
CA THR A 24 -2.97 21.06 -22.07
C THR A 24 -3.17 19.53 -22.08
N ASP A 25 -2.32 18.79 -22.80
CA ASP A 25 -2.37 17.31 -22.86
C ASP A 25 -2.09 16.64 -21.52
N PHE A 26 -1.18 17.20 -20.72
CA PHE A 26 -0.87 16.70 -19.38
C PHE A 26 -2.07 16.89 -18.46
N VAL A 27 -2.67 18.09 -18.49
CA VAL A 27 -3.84 18.41 -17.67
C VAL A 27 -5.04 17.52 -18.03
N ALA A 28 -5.27 17.28 -19.32
CA ALA A 28 -6.31 16.37 -19.78
C ALA A 28 -6.08 14.92 -19.34
N GLN A 29 -4.84 14.42 -19.45
CA GLN A 29 -4.50 13.07 -19.02
C GLN A 29 -4.63 12.88 -17.49
N GLN A 30 -4.27 13.90 -16.71
CA GLN A 30 -4.49 13.85 -15.26
C GLN A 30 -5.99 13.84 -14.95
N LEU A 31 -6.80 14.66 -15.63
CA LEU A 31 -8.26 14.65 -15.48
C LEU A 31 -8.88 13.26 -15.75
N GLU A 32 -8.48 12.59 -16.82
CA GLU A 32 -8.97 11.23 -17.14
C GLU A 32 -8.54 10.20 -16.09
N ARG A 33 -7.29 10.26 -15.63
CA ARG A 33 -6.76 9.34 -14.62
C ARG A 33 -7.45 9.47 -13.27
N TYR A 34 -7.90 10.67 -12.91
CA TYR A 34 -8.58 10.94 -11.65
C TYR A 34 -10.11 10.95 -11.77
N HIS A 35 -10.66 10.65 -12.95
CA HIS A 35 -12.12 10.64 -13.19
C HIS A 35 -12.86 9.75 -12.18
N ASP A 36 -12.42 8.51 -11.98
CA ASP A 36 -13.07 7.56 -11.08
C ASP A 36 -13.01 8.00 -9.60
N LEU A 37 -11.92 8.66 -9.22
CA LEU A 37 -11.75 9.20 -7.87
C LEU A 37 -12.66 10.42 -7.66
N ILE A 38 -12.80 11.28 -8.67
CA ILE A 38 -13.71 12.42 -8.64
C ILE A 38 -15.18 11.94 -8.59
N GLU A 39 -15.55 10.95 -9.39
CA GLU A 39 -16.91 10.39 -9.44
C GLU A 39 -17.29 9.69 -8.12
N MET A 40 -16.35 8.98 -7.52
CA MET A 40 -16.52 8.35 -6.21
C MET A 40 -16.70 9.37 -5.08
N VAL A 41 -16.00 10.52 -5.14
CA VAL A 41 -16.15 11.61 -4.18
C VAL A 41 -17.48 12.35 -4.35
N LEU A 42 -18.01 12.44 -5.57
CA LEU A 42 -19.29 13.10 -5.85
C LEU A 42 -20.53 12.27 -5.49
N THR A 43 -20.44 10.93 -5.54
CA THR A 43 -21.58 10.02 -5.33
C THR A 43 -21.83 9.64 -3.86
N LYS A 44 -20.82 9.72 -2.98
CA LYS A 44 -20.98 9.43 -1.54
C LYS A 44 -21.13 10.71 -0.71
N LYS A 45 -22.37 11.03 -0.31
CA LYS A 45 -22.67 12.00 0.77
C LYS A 45 -22.14 11.44 2.10
N GLY A 46 -20.94 11.83 2.55
CA GLY A 46 -20.49 11.44 3.89
C GLY A 46 -19.05 11.80 4.28
N THR A 47 -18.92 12.91 5.00
CA THR A 47 -17.87 13.22 5.99
C THR A 47 -16.43 13.38 5.49
N PHE A 48 -16.11 14.59 5.03
CA PHE A 48 -14.76 15.08 4.76
C PHE A 48 -14.28 15.97 5.92
N ASP A 49 -14.16 15.43 7.13
CA ASP A 49 -13.95 16.24 8.36
C ASP A 49 -12.61 15.99 9.08
N ARG A 50 -11.59 15.44 8.41
CA ARG A 50 -10.33 15.06 9.10
C ARG A 50 -9.00 15.40 8.43
N PHE A 51 -8.99 16.18 7.35
CA PHE A 51 -7.75 16.68 6.75
C PHE A 51 -7.64 18.19 6.90
N ASN A 52 -7.60 18.68 8.14
CA ASN A 52 -7.17 20.04 8.40
C ASN A 52 -6.05 20.04 9.43
N GLU A 53 -4.83 19.80 8.94
CA GLU A 53 -3.60 20.27 9.57
C GLU A 53 -2.53 20.38 8.48
N VAL A 54 -2.36 21.62 8.00
CA VAL A 54 -1.27 22.04 7.10
C VAL A 54 -0.14 22.57 7.99
N PRO A 55 1.12 22.15 7.79
CA PRO A 55 2.24 23.04 7.96
C PRO A 55 2.65 23.62 6.61
N ALA A 56 2.74 24.94 6.59
CA ALA A 56 3.16 25.76 5.47
C ALA A 56 4.67 25.66 5.20
N ALA A 57 5.03 25.99 3.95
CA ALA A 57 6.38 26.18 3.39
C ALA A 57 7.16 24.85 3.17
N GLU A 58 7.83 24.61 2.05
CA GLU A 58 8.70 25.52 1.32
C GLU A 58 8.66 25.32 -0.21
N GLU A 59 8.84 26.43 -0.93
CA GLU A 59 9.25 26.45 -2.33
C GLU A 59 10.58 25.68 -2.50
N SER A 60 10.61 24.73 -3.42
CA SER A 60 11.88 24.26 -3.98
C SER A 60 11.76 24.19 -5.49
N THR A 61 12.31 25.22 -6.11
CA THR A 61 12.77 25.27 -7.48
C THR A 61 13.66 24.07 -7.81
N VAL A 62 13.22 23.22 -8.76
CA VAL A 62 14.17 22.48 -9.61
C VAL A 62 13.71 22.53 -11.06
N ALA A 63 14.65 22.94 -11.92
CA ALA A 63 14.50 23.11 -13.36
C ALA A 63 14.29 21.76 -14.09
N PRO A 64 13.67 21.77 -15.29
CA PRO A 64 13.30 20.55 -15.99
C PRO A 64 14.52 19.93 -16.67
N THR A 65 14.77 18.65 -16.42
CA THR A 65 15.72 17.88 -17.21
C THR A 65 15.10 16.55 -17.61
N ALA A 66 14.98 16.42 -18.93
CA ALA A 66 14.92 15.22 -19.75
C ALA A 66 13.77 14.21 -19.55
N ALA A 67 13.09 13.99 -20.67
CA ALA A 67 12.01 13.05 -20.86
C ALA A 67 12.44 11.56 -20.80
N THR A 68 11.53 10.76 -20.22
CA THR A 68 11.20 9.32 -20.47
C THR A 68 12.04 8.23 -19.73
N PRO A 69 11.43 7.15 -19.14
CA PRO A 69 10.02 6.75 -19.07
C PRO A 69 9.45 6.58 -17.63
N ALA A 70 8.19 6.98 -17.44
CA ALA A 70 7.41 6.81 -16.20
C ALA A 70 6.97 5.35 -15.89
N LYS A 71 7.67 4.34 -16.43
CA LYS A 71 7.47 2.91 -16.05
C LYS A 71 8.48 2.46 -14.98
N THR A 72 9.65 3.09 -14.91
CA THR A 72 10.77 2.61 -14.09
C THR A 72 10.62 2.97 -12.61
N GLU A 73 10.06 4.14 -12.28
CA GLU A 73 9.96 4.57 -10.87
C GLU A 73 9.03 3.69 -10.04
N THR A 74 7.92 3.22 -10.61
CA THR A 74 6.97 2.34 -9.92
C THR A 74 7.52 0.93 -9.74
N GLU A 75 8.26 0.42 -10.73
CA GLU A 75 8.89 -0.89 -10.69
C GLU A 75 10.09 -0.91 -9.74
N GLU A 76 10.96 0.11 -9.79
CA GLU A 76 12.06 0.26 -8.83
C GLU A 76 11.57 0.47 -7.40
N ALA A 77 10.49 1.22 -7.18
CA ALA A 77 9.91 1.38 -5.85
C ALA A 77 9.34 0.07 -5.31
N LEU A 78 8.70 -0.74 -6.17
CA LEU A 78 8.20 -2.06 -5.82
C LEU A 78 9.35 -3.01 -5.49
N GLU A 79 10.39 -3.07 -6.32
CA GLU A 79 11.57 -3.91 -6.06
C GLU A 79 12.28 -3.50 -4.77
N ARG A 80 12.43 -2.19 -4.51
CA ARG A 80 12.99 -1.69 -3.23
C ARG A 80 12.12 -2.06 -2.03
N HIS A 81 10.80 -2.13 -2.19
CA HIS A 81 9.86 -2.41 -1.10
C HIS A 81 9.69 -3.90 -0.82
N PHE A 82 9.54 -4.72 -1.85
CA PHE A 82 9.25 -6.15 -1.76
C PHE A 82 10.48 -7.05 -1.98
N GLY A 83 11.54 -6.55 -2.63
CA GLY A 83 12.74 -7.33 -2.96
C GLY A 83 12.54 -8.33 -4.10
N VAL A 84 11.44 -8.23 -4.85
CA VAL A 84 11.08 -9.10 -5.98
C VAL A 84 10.47 -8.26 -7.09
N SER A 85 10.47 -8.77 -8.33
CA SER A 85 9.83 -8.08 -9.45
C SER A 85 8.30 -8.11 -9.34
N ARG A 86 7.62 -7.22 -10.08
CA ARG A 86 6.16 -7.17 -10.11
C ARG A 86 5.53 -8.51 -10.51
N GLU A 87 6.04 -9.13 -11.55
CA GLU A 87 5.56 -10.43 -12.04
C GLU A 87 5.67 -11.54 -10.98
N GLN A 88 6.72 -11.49 -10.16
CA GLN A 88 6.91 -12.44 -9.06
C GLN A 88 5.94 -12.16 -7.91
N LEU A 89 5.71 -10.89 -7.59
CA LEU A 89 4.77 -10.48 -6.55
C LEU A 89 3.34 -10.92 -6.90
N GLU A 90 2.90 -10.72 -8.15
CA GLU A 90 1.54 -11.07 -8.62
C GLU A 90 1.23 -12.58 -8.51
N ARG A 91 2.25 -13.44 -8.44
CA ARG A 91 2.09 -14.89 -8.21
C ARG A 91 1.79 -15.25 -6.77
N VAL A 92 2.10 -14.35 -5.83
CA VAL A 92 1.98 -14.57 -4.38
C VAL A 92 0.90 -13.70 -3.77
N VAL A 93 0.76 -12.46 -4.25
CA VAL A 93 -0.16 -11.46 -3.73
C VAL A 93 -0.92 -10.83 -4.87
N HIS A 94 -2.23 -10.76 -4.74
CA HIS A 94 -3.12 -10.10 -5.67
C HIS A 94 -3.78 -8.88 -5.03
N PHE A 95 -3.82 -7.79 -5.79
CA PHE A 95 -4.46 -6.54 -5.42
C PHE A 95 -5.80 -6.47 -6.14
N ASP A 96 -6.89 -6.47 -5.38
CA ASP A 96 -8.22 -6.24 -5.96
C ASP A 96 -8.44 -4.76 -6.25
N SER A 97 -9.31 -4.43 -7.21
CA SER A 97 -9.65 -3.04 -7.57
C SER A 97 -10.26 -2.26 -6.40
N ASP A 98 -10.83 -2.99 -5.43
CA ASP A 98 -11.42 -2.44 -4.21
C ASP A 98 -10.40 -2.20 -3.08
N GLY A 99 -9.10 -2.43 -3.35
CA GLY A 99 -8.03 -2.32 -2.36
C GLY A 99 -7.90 -3.52 -1.42
N ALA A 100 -8.61 -4.62 -1.70
CA ALA A 100 -8.48 -5.86 -0.94
C ALA A 100 -7.18 -6.59 -1.30
N ILE A 101 -6.44 -7.03 -0.28
CA ILE A 101 -5.20 -7.79 -0.44
C ILE A 101 -5.52 -9.27 -0.32
N LYS A 102 -5.27 -10.05 -1.39
CA LYS A 102 -5.43 -11.51 -1.39
C LYS A 102 -4.07 -12.18 -1.50
N ILE A 103 -3.74 -13.08 -0.59
CA ILE A 103 -2.51 -13.88 -0.69
C ILE A 103 -2.87 -15.18 -1.42
N LEU A 104 -2.23 -15.43 -2.57
CA LEU A 104 -2.47 -16.62 -3.39
C LEU A 104 -1.56 -17.79 -2.99
N ALA A 105 -0.42 -17.51 -2.35
CA ALA A 105 0.55 -18.54 -2.04
C ALA A 105 0.18 -19.37 -0.80
N GLY A 106 0.27 -20.69 -0.95
CA GLY A 106 0.21 -21.62 0.16
C GLY A 106 1.51 -21.61 0.96
N VAL A 107 1.45 -21.12 2.19
CA VAL A 107 2.61 -21.10 3.09
C VAL A 107 2.78 -22.45 3.78
N LYS A 108 3.99 -23.01 3.76
CA LYS A 108 4.32 -24.26 4.47
C LYS A 108 4.80 -23.99 5.91
N GLY A 109 4.48 -24.91 6.82
CA GLY A 109 4.92 -24.91 8.22
C GLY A 109 3.82 -25.38 9.18
N SER A 110 4.08 -25.28 10.48
CA SER A 110 3.05 -25.39 11.52
C SER A 110 2.02 -24.26 11.41
N LYS A 111 0.82 -24.43 12.00
CA LYS A 111 -0.21 -23.38 12.01
C LYS A 111 0.31 -22.04 12.52
N ALA A 112 1.11 -22.06 13.58
CA ALA A 112 1.73 -20.85 14.14
C ALA A 112 2.70 -20.18 13.16
N GLU A 113 3.50 -20.95 12.42
CA GLU A 113 4.40 -20.42 11.41
C GLU A 113 3.66 -19.89 10.19
N GLN A 114 2.66 -20.61 9.71
CA GLN A 114 1.80 -20.17 8.61
C GLN A 114 1.13 -18.84 8.95
N GLN A 115 0.53 -18.75 10.13
CA GLN A 115 -0.11 -17.54 10.63
C GLN A 115 0.87 -16.35 10.65
N ARG A 116 2.09 -16.55 11.20
CA ARG A 116 3.11 -15.50 11.23
C ARG A 116 3.50 -15.05 9.83
N LYS A 117 3.81 -15.99 8.94
CA LYS A 117 4.25 -15.70 7.57
C LYS A 117 3.16 -15.00 6.75
N LEU A 118 1.91 -15.40 6.89
CA LEU A 118 0.78 -14.73 6.25
C LEU A 118 0.61 -13.30 6.77
N CYS A 119 0.66 -13.09 8.09
CA CYS A 119 0.62 -11.75 8.66
C CYS A 119 1.79 -10.87 8.19
N LEU A 120 3.01 -11.42 8.06
CA LEU A 120 4.16 -10.71 7.52
C LEU A 120 3.91 -10.21 6.09
N LEU A 121 3.44 -11.11 5.21
CA LEU A 121 3.16 -10.78 3.82
C LEU A 121 2.03 -9.76 3.68
N TYR A 122 0.95 -9.93 4.44
CA TYR A 122 -0.18 -9.00 4.41
C TYR A 122 0.23 -7.61 4.87
N LEU A 123 0.94 -7.51 6.00
CA LEU A 123 1.40 -6.21 6.50
C LEU A 123 2.38 -5.55 5.54
N LEU A 124 3.34 -6.30 4.97
CA LEU A 124 4.28 -5.75 3.99
C LEU A 124 3.55 -5.17 2.78
N THR A 125 2.49 -5.84 2.34
CA THR A 125 1.66 -5.41 1.22
C THR A 125 0.81 -4.19 1.59
N LYS A 126 0.19 -4.19 2.77
CA LYS A 126 -0.60 -3.07 3.27
C LYS A 126 0.25 -1.82 3.46
N ASP A 127 1.46 -1.97 3.98
CA ASP A 127 2.44 -0.89 4.17
C ASP A 127 2.74 -0.19 2.84
N PHE A 128 2.82 -0.95 1.73
CA PHE A 128 3.02 -0.41 0.37
C PHE A 128 1.80 0.37 -0.15
N LEU A 129 0.59 -0.16 0.07
CA LEU A 129 -0.64 0.44 -0.46
C LEU A 129 -1.12 1.67 0.31
N THR A 130 -0.88 1.68 1.63
CA THR A 130 -1.49 2.65 2.55
C THR A 130 -0.48 3.53 3.25
N SER A 131 0.80 3.47 2.86
CA SER A 131 1.89 4.26 3.44
C SER A 131 2.03 4.03 4.96
N ASP A 132 2.30 2.79 5.38
CA ASP A 132 2.58 2.38 6.78
C ASP A 132 1.37 2.49 7.75
N GLN A 133 0.14 2.35 7.25
CA GLN A 133 -1.03 2.25 8.14
C GLN A 133 -1.08 0.88 8.82
N PRO A 134 -1.37 0.84 10.13
CA PRO A 134 -1.45 -0.42 10.87
C PRO A 134 -2.63 -1.26 10.40
N ALA A 135 -2.48 -2.59 10.41
CA ALA A 135 -3.62 -3.49 10.29
C ALA A 135 -4.26 -3.76 11.65
N SER A 136 -5.57 -3.86 11.67
CA SER A 136 -6.33 -4.31 12.83
C SER A 136 -6.14 -5.80 13.07
N ALA A 137 -6.39 -6.22 14.30
CA ALA A 137 -6.44 -7.64 14.66
C ALA A 137 -7.50 -8.40 13.85
N GLU A 138 -8.60 -7.74 13.47
CA GLU A 138 -9.71 -8.35 12.73
C GLU A 138 -9.29 -8.72 11.31
N GLU A 139 -8.70 -7.79 10.56
CA GLU A 139 -8.17 -8.03 9.21
C GLU A 139 -7.20 -9.22 9.19
N LEU A 140 -6.26 -9.26 10.14
CA LEU A 140 -5.29 -10.35 10.20
C LEU A 140 -5.94 -11.69 10.60
N ARG A 141 -7.00 -11.68 11.39
CA ARG A 141 -7.75 -12.90 11.74
C ARG A 141 -8.54 -13.41 10.56
N GLU A 142 -9.18 -12.54 9.80
CA GLU A 142 -9.92 -12.89 8.59
C GLU A 142 -8.99 -13.54 7.57
N LEU A 143 -7.84 -12.93 7.29
CA LEU A 143 -6.80 -13.51 6.45
C LEU A 143 -6.41 -14.92 6.94
N CYS A 144 -6.17 -15.09 8.24
CA CYS A 144 -5.80 -16.40 8.78
C CYS A 144 -6.94 -17.43 8.67
N LYS A 145 -8.20 -17.00 8.70
CA LYS A 145 -9.36 -17.88 8.51
C LYS A 145 -9.48 -18.32 7.06
N GLU A 146 -9.30 -17.40 6.11
CA GLU A 146 -9.29 -17.70 4.66
C GLU A 146 -8.25 -18.76 4.30
N HIS A 147 -7.09 -18.72 4.96
CA HIS A 147 -6.02 -19.69 4.79
C HIS A 147 -6.10 -20.91 5.73
N ALA A 148 -7.20 -21.08 6.47
CA ALA A 148 -7.42 -22.18 7.42
C ALA A 148 -6.32 -22.36 8.48
N CYS A 149 -5.59 -21.29 8.82
CA CYS A 149 -4.50 -21.28 9.79
C CYS A 149 -4.82 -20.47 11.06
N TYR A 150 -6.06 -19.97 11.19
CA TYR A 150 -6.47 -19.20 12.37
C TYR A 150 -6.53 -20.06 13.62
N ASP A 151 -5.76 -19.67 14.65
CA ASP A 151 -5.81 -20.24 15.98
C ASP A 151 -6.25 -19.15 16.97
N GLN A 152 -7.52 -19.17 17.37
CA GLN A 152 -8.10 -18.14 18.24
C GLN A 152 -7.38 -18.01 19.59
N ASN A 153 -6.98 -19.13 20.20
CA ASN A 153 -6.39 -19.13 21.53
C ASN A 153 -4.94 -18.65 21.51
N ASN A 154 -4.23 -18.93 20.40
CA ASN A 154 -2.81 -18.62 20.28
C ASN A 154 -2.52 -17.46 19.33
N PHE A 155 -3.52 -16.83 18.70
CA PHE A 155 -3.30 -15.81 17.67
C PHE A 155 -2.37 -14.68 18.13
N ALA A 156 -2.71 -14.06 19.27
CA ALA A 156 -1.93 -12.96 19.81
C ALA A 156 -0.54 -13.42 20.28
N SER A 157 -0.45 -14.61 20.87
CA SER A 157 0.82 -15.19 21.37
C SER A 157 1.77 -15.52 20.22
N ASN A 158 1.25 -16.06 19.12
CA ASN A 158 2.01 -16.41 17.91
C ASN A 158 2.69 -15.17 17.29
N LEU A 159 2.06 -13.99 17.42
CA LEU A 159 2.57 -12.73 16.88
C LEU A 159 3.43 -11.95 17.89
N LYS A 160 2.98 -11.80 19.14
CA LYS A 160 3.66 -11.01 20.20
C LYS A 160 5.02 -11.55 20.62
N GLY A 161 5.25 -12.87 20.49
CA GLY A 161 6.52 -13.50 20.86
C GLY A 161 7.66 -13.24 19.88
N THR A 162 7.46 -12.44 18.84
CA THR A 162 8.46 -12.19 17.79
C THR A 162 8.88 -10.73 17.74
N LYS A 163 10.13 -10.46 17.36
CA LYS A 163 10.66 -9.11 17.12
C LYS A 163 10.12 -8.44 15.86
N PHE A 164 9.23 -9.11 15.13
CA PHE A 164 8.81 -8.71 13.78
C PHE A 164 7.60 -7.75 13.78
N PHE A 165 6.82 -7.72 14.85
CA PHE A 165 5.60 -6.93 14.92
C PHE A 165 5.65 -5.93 16.06
N VAL A 166 5.24 -4.69 15.77
CA VAL A 166 4.84 -3.73 16.79
C VAL A 166 3.35 -3.91 17.02
N VAL A 167 2.96 -4.19 18.27
CA VAL A 167 1.56 -4.36 18.66
C VAL A 167 1.15 -3.21 19.57
N THR A 168 0.19 -2.42 19.13
CA THR A 168 -0.45 -1.37 19.94
C THR A 168 -1.90 -1.77 20.25
N GLY A 169 -2.47 -1.25 21.33
CA GLY A 169 -3.82 -1.64 21.76
C GLY A 169 -3.92 -3.05 22.36
N LYS A 170 -5.15 -3.56 22.55
CA LYS A 170 -5.42 -4.87 23.18
C LYS A 170 -6.67 -5.53 22.57
N GLY A 171 -6.64 -6.86 22.48
CA GLY A 171 -7.83 -7.65 22.11
C GLY A 171 -8.30 -7.39 20.67
N ALA A 172 -9.52 -6.89 20.52
CA ALA A 172 -10.10 -6.54 19.21
C ALA A 172 -9.56 -5.21 18.66
N SER A 173 -9.21 -4.26 19.53
CA SER A 173 -8.60 -2.98 19.14
C SER A 173 -7.08 -3.04 19.02
N ALA A 174 -6.51 -4.24 18.96
CA ALA A 174 -5.08 -4.39 18.74
C ALA A 174 -4.75 -4.08 17.28
N SER A 175 -3.68 -3.32 17.09
CA SER A 175 -3.17 -2.90 15.80
C SER A 175 -1.73 -3.39 15.63
N TYR A 176 -1.38 -3.78 14.41
CA TYR A 176 -0.14 -4.45 14.07
C TYR A 176 0.58 -3.67 12.97
N ARG A 177 1.88 -3.45 13.16
CA ARG A 177 2.81 -2.94 12.13
C ARG A 177 4.07 -3.79 12.08
N LEU A 178 4.77 -3.74 10.96
CA LEU A 178 6.08 -4.36 10.84
C LEU A 178 7.16 -3.49 11.48
N THR A 179 8.05 -4.14 12.22
CA THR A 179 9.35 -3.55 12.57
C THR A 179 10.29 -3.63 11.37
N ALA A 180 11.44 -2.94 11.43
CA ALA A 180 12.51 -3.11 10.43
C ALA A 180 12.90 -4.60 10.21
N PRO A 181 13.22 -5.40 11.25
CA PRO A 181 13.49 -6.83 11.05
C PRO A 181 12.25 -7.62 10.60
N GLY A 182 11.03 -7.14 10.87
CA GLY A 182 9.80 -7.73 10.34
C GLY A 182 9.67 -7.56 8.83
N ARG A 183 10.02 -6.38 8.29
CA ARG A 183 10.03 -6.13 6.85
C ARG A 183 11.05 -7.00 6.13
N GLU A 184 12.26 -7.14 6.69
CA GLU A 184 13.29 -8.03 6.13
C GLU A 184 12.82 -9.49 6.09
N GLU A 185 12.23 -9.99 7.19
CA GLU A 185 11.71 -11.36 7.23
C GLU A 185 10.54 -11.55 6.26
N ALA A 186 9.65 -10.55 6.11
CA ALA A 186 8.57 -10.60 5.14
C ALA A 186 9.09 -10.72 3.69
N ARG A 187 10.11 -9.94 3.33
CA ARG A 187 10.78 -10.04 2.02
C ARG A 187 11.42 -11.41 1.82
N ARG A 188 12.06 -11.95 2.85
CA ARG A 188 12.65 -13.30 2.80
C ARG A 188 11.59 -14.38 2.57
N VAL A 189 10.46 -14.30 3.27
CA VAL A 189 9.33 -15.21 3.07
C VAL A 189 8.79 -15.10 1.65
N LEU A 190 8.65 -13.87 1.14
CA LEU A 190 8.20 -13.62 -0.23
C LEU A 190 9.17 -14.22 -1.26
N ALA A 191 10.47 -13.93 -1.14
CA ALA A 191 11.53 -14.49 -1.99
C ALA A 191 11.50 -16.02 -2.01
N ALA A 192 11.35 -16.65 -0.84
CA ALA A 192 11.26 -18.10 -0.73
C ALA A 192 10.02 -18.70 -1.43
N LEU A 193 8.90 -17.97 -1.45
CA LEU A 193 7.67 -18.40 -2.13
C LEU A 193 7.75 -18.26 -3.65
N VAL A 194 8.46 -17.24 -4.15
CA VAL A 194 8.66 -17.03 -5.60
C VAL A 194 9.80 -17.88 -6.17
N GLY A 195 10.58 -18.55 -5.31
CA GLY A 195 11.71 -19.40 -5.71
C GLY A 195 13.00 -18.62 -5.99
N VAL A 196 13.11 -17.38 -5.48
CA VAL A 196 14.35 -16.60 -5.55
C VAL A 196 15.23 -17.02 -4.36
N PRO A 197 16.47 -17.49 -4.57
CA PRO A 197 17.37 -17.82 -3.48
C PRO A 197 17.69 -16.55 -2.67
N SER A 198 17.42 -16.61 -1.36
CA SER A 198 17.72 -15.54 -0.38
C SER A 198 19.21 -15.37 -0.14
#